data_AF-A0A3B3HYH2-F1
#
_entry.id   AF-A0A3B3HYH2-F1
#
_cell.length_a   1.000
_cell.length_b   1.000
_cell.length_c   1.000
_cell.angle_alpha   90.00
_cell.angle_beta   90.00
_cell.angle_gamma   90.00
#
_symmetry.space_group_name_H-M   'P 1'
#
loop_
_entity.id
_entity.type
_entity.pdbx_description
1 polymer ?
#
loop_
_entity_poly.entity_id
_entity_poly.type
_entity_poly.pdbx_seq_one_letter_code
_entity_poly.pdbx_strand_id
1 'polypeptide(L)'
;MKLQLEQQKTNPPSFSDLLLQLRTEEDRQLAKESLMKQHIGAAKQKATIQSHSACSCGHSPPPNRELKEMKEQLQRLQKQMSQLLTRNLAAESKSTTRLKPSPPQKSSTKPKPWYCFNCGEDGHVSSTCTNKANPILVQQKKTLLRQKQAAWETKHQLN
;
A
#
# COMPACT_ATOMS: atom_id res chain seq x y z
N MET A 1 1.17 17.11 -29.58
CA MET A 1 0.59 18.29 -28.93
C MET A 1 1.06 18.27 -27.48
N LYS A 2 1.78 19.26 -26.97
CA LYS A 2 2.08 19.32 -25.52
C LYS A 2 0.89 19.98 -24.84
N LEU A 3 0.38 19.43 -23.74
CA LEU A 3 -0.74 20.03 -23.02
C LEU A 3 -0.29 21.33 -22.35
N GLN A 4 -0.53 22.47 -23.01
CA GLN A 4 -0.19 23.81 -22.52
C GLN A 4 -1.28 24.32 -21.58
N LEU A 5 -1.55 23.57 -20.51
CA LEU A 5 -2.66 23.82 -19.58
C LEU A 5 -2.60 25.21 -18.93
N GLU A 6 -1.40 25.78 -18.77
CA GLU A 6 -1.19 27.12 -18.20
C GLU A 6 -1.68 28.24 -19.13
N GLN A 7 -1.61 28.05 -20.45
CA GLN A 7 -2.08 29.02 -21.44
C GLN A 7 -3.60 28.93 -21.66
N GLN A 8 -4.22 27.79 -21.33
CA GLN A 8 -5.67 27.57 -21.50
C GLN A 8 -6.50 28.01 -20.29
N LYS A 9 -5.92 28.71 -19.30
CA LYS A 9 -6.63 29.23 -18.13
C LYS A 9 -7.68 30.30 -18.48
N THR A 10 -7.47 31.02 -19.57
CA THR A 10 -8.36 32.12 -20.01
C THR A 10 -9.58 31.63 -20.79
N ASN A 11 -9.49 30.44 -21.40
CA ASN A 11 -10.59 29.75 -22.08
C ASN A 11 -10.43 28.24 -21.89
N PRO A 12 -10.91 27.69 -20.76
CA PRO A 12 -10.72 26.29 -20.46
C PRO A 12 -11.52 25.40 -21.43
N PRO A 13 -10.94 24.31 -21.93
CA PRO A 13 -11.68 23.33 -22.71
C PRO A 13 -12.81 22.71 -21.88
N SER A 14 -13.83 22.20 -22.57
CA SER A 14 -14.85 21.36 -21.93
C SER A 14 -14.17 20.19 -21.22
N PHE A 15 -14.75 19.73 -20.12
CA PHE A 15 -14.20 18.61 -19.35
C PHE A 15 -14.00 17.35 -20.21
N SER A 16 -14.93 17.07 -21.13
CA SER A 16 -14.80 15.97 -22.10
C SER A 16 -13.57 16.10 -22.99
N ASP A 17 -13.30 17.31 -23.47
CA ASP A 17 -12.18 17.60 -24.36
C ASP A 17 -10.87 17.55 -23.61
N LEU A 18 -10.85 18.03 -22.36
CA LEU A 18 -9.70 17.91 -21.47
C LEU A 18 -9.36 16.44 -21.18
N LEU A 19 -10.36 15.60 -20.92
CA LEU A 19 -10.14 14.17 -20.72
C LEU A 19 -9.59 13.49 -21.99
N LEU A 20 -10.12 13.85 -23.16
CA LEU A 20 -9.61 13.35 -24.44
C LEU A 20 -8.15 13.77 -24.66
N GLN A 21 -7.83 15.03 -24.36
CA GLN A 21 -6.48 15.58 -24.44
C GLN A 21 -5.51 14.86 -23.49
N LEU A 22 -5.91 14.62 -22.25
CA LEU A 22 -5.12 13.89 -21.26
C LEU A 22 -4.84 12.46 -21.71
N ARG A 23 -5.88 11.71 -22.08
CA ARG A 23 -5.71 10.32 -22.57
C ARG A 23 -4.79 10.26 -23.78
N THR A 24 -4.99 11.16 -24.74
CA THR A 24 -4.16 11.22 -25.95
C THR A 24 -2.69 11.50 -25.62
N GLU A 25 -2.43 12.38 -24.65
CA GLU A 25 -1.07 12.71 -24.25
C GLU A 25 -0.41 11.58 -23.47
N GLU A 26 -1.14 10.90 -22.58
CA GLU A 26 -0.69 9.69 -21.88
C GLU A 26 -0.30 8.59 -22.87
N ASP A 27 -1.15 8.29 -23.86
CA ASP A 27 -0.88 7.29 -24.90
C ASP A 27 0.38 7.64 -25.71
N ARG A 28 0.58 8.92 -26.03
CA ARG A 28 1.77 9.41 -26.72
C ARG A 28 3.04 9.21 -25.89
N GLN A 29 3.00 9.43 -24.58
CA GLN A 29 4.14 9.20 -23.70
C GLN A 29 4.44 7.70 -23.58
N LEU A 30 3.40 6.86 -23.41
CA LEU A 30 3.56 5.40 -23.38
C LEU A 30 4.19 4.87 -24.67
N ALA A 31 3.75 5.36 -25.83
CA ALA A 31 4.36 5.01 -27.12
C ALA A 31 5.83 5.43 -27.19
N LYS A 32 6.16 6.64 -26.75
CA LYS A 32 7.55 7.13 -26.70
C LYS A 32 8.43 6.29 -25.77
N GLU A 33 7.93 5.96 -24.57
CA GLU A 33 8.63 5.09 -23.62
C GLU A 33 8.80 3.68 -24.16
N SER A 34 7.78 3.13 -24.82
CA SER A 34 7.84 1.82 -25.46
C SER A 34 8.92 1.78 -26.54
N LEU A 35 8.94 2.79 -27.42
CA LEU A 35 9.98 2.94 -28.43
C LEU A 35 11.37 3.10 -27.80
N MET A 36 11.50 3.90 -26.75
CA MET A 36 12.77 4.06 -26.03
C MET A 36 13.24 2.73 -25.42
N LYS A 37 12.33 1.95 -24.82
CA LYS A 37 12.62 0.62 -24.27
C LYS A 37 13.03 -0.38 -25.35
N GLN A 38 12.42 -0.30 -26.53
CA GLN A 38 12.77 -1.17 -27.67
C GLN A 38 14.15 -0.85 -28.27
N HIS A 39 14.53 0.42 -28.38
CA HIS A 39 15.84 0.79 -28.93
C HIS A 39 17.00 0.66 -27.93
N ILE A 40 16.72 0.65 -26.61
CA ILE A 40 17.76 0.51 -25.56
C ILE A 40 17.88 -0.92 -25.04
N GLY A 41 16.84 -1.76 -25.17
CA GLY A 41 16.78 -3.11 -24.58
C GLY A 41 17.17 -4.29 -25.50
N ALA A 42 17.50 -4.07 -26.77
CA ALA A 42 17.72 -5.16 -27.73
C ALA A 42 19.20 -5.48 -28.01
N ALA A 43 20.16 -4.94 -27.26
CA ALA A 43 21.55 -5.40 -27.32
C ALA A 43 21.74 -6.64 -26.43
N LYS A 44 21.14 -7.77 -26.80
CA LYS A 44 21.67 -9.09 -26.42
C LYS A 44 22.93 -9.35 -27.25
N GLN A 45 23.95 -8.51 -27.10
CA GLN A 45 25.29 -8.84 -27.54
C GLN A 45 26.01 -9.45 -26.35
N LYS A 46 26.07 -10.79 -26.33
CA LYS A 46 27.18 -11.48 -25.65
C LYS A 46 28.45 -11.06 -26.38
N ALA A 47 29.05 -9.95 -25.98
CA ALA A 47 30.36 -9.54 -26.42
C ALA A 47 31.23 -9.41 -25.18
N THR A 48 32.10 -10.39 -24.98
CA THR A 48 33.23 -10.32 -24.06
C THR A 48 34.23 -9.31 -24.62
N ILE A 49 34.03 -8.02 -24.36
CA ILE A 49 34.99 -6.98 -24.70
C ILE A 49 35.70 -6.61 -23.42
N GLN A 50 36.92 -7.14 -23.24
CA GLN A 50 37.92 -6.48 -22.39
C GLN A 50 38.05 -5.04 -22.91
N SER A 51 37.54 -4.09 -22.14
CA SER A 51 37.73 -2.68 -22.39
C SER A 51 38.30 -2.08 -21.11
N HIS A 52 39.60 -1.86 -21.13
CA HIS A 52 40.33 -1.10 -20.14
C HIS A 52 39.91 0.36 -20.33
N SER A 53 38.91 0.82 -19.58
CA SER A 53 38.61 2.23 -19.44
C SER A 53 39.41 2.75 -18.25
N ALA A 54 40.42 3.56 -18.56
CA ALA A 54 41.19 4.29 -17.60
C ALA A 54 40.33 5.41 -17.01
N CYS A 55 39.91 5.27 -15.76
CA CYS A 55 39.61 6.40 -14.87
C CYS A 55 39.87 5.99 -13.41
N SER A 56 40.86 6.67 -12.83
CA SER A 56 41.28 6.58 -11.43
C SER A 56 40.40 7.50 -10.59
N CYS A 57 39.54 6.92 -9.74
CA CYS A 57 39.21 7.46 -8.41
C CYS A 57 38.26 6.51 -7.63
N GLY A 58 38.76 6.01 -6.49
CA GLY A 58 38.01 5.68 -5.27
C GLY A 58 36.73 4.83 -5.36
N HIS A 59 36.89 3.53 -5.18
CA HIS A 59 35.92 2.53 -4.71
C HIS A 59 34.46 2.99 -4.43
N SER A 60 33.57 2.82 -5.40
CA SER A 60 32.18 2.44 -5.12
C SER A 60 32.03 0.93 -5.36
N PRO A 61 31.56 0.13 -4.39
CA PRO A 61 31.25 -1.27 -4.64
C PRO A 61 30.30 -1.40 -5.85
N PRO A 62 30.44 -2.44 -6.68
CA PRO A 62 29.56 -2.60 -7.83
C PRO A 62 28.08 -2.54 -7.38
N PRO A 63 27.20 -1.83 -8.09
CA PRO A 63 25.81 -1.55 -7.65
C PRO A 63 25.01 -2.83 -7.34
N ASN A 64 25.42 -3.97 -7.89
CA ASN A 64 24.86 -5.29 -7.58
C ASN A 64 25.12 -5.75 -6.13
N ARG A 65 26.23 -5.34 -5.48
CA ARG A 65 26.54 -5.70 -4.09
C ARG A 65 25.67 -4.89 -3.12
N GLU A 66 25.57 -3.58 -3.30
CA GLU A 66 24.70 -2.73 -2.47
C GLU A 66 23.23 -3.13 -2.59
N LEU A 67 22.75 -3.42 -3.82
CA LEU A 67 21.38 -3.92 -4.01
C LEU A 67 21.14 -5.26 -3.32
N LYS A 68 22.14 -6.14 -3.29
CA LYS A 68 22.05 -7.44 -2.61
C LYS A 68 22.04 -7.26 -1.10
N GLU A 69 22.92 -6.44 -0.56
CA GLU A 69 22.99 -6.14 0.87
C GLU A 69 21.70 -5.46 1.36
N MET A 70 21.18 -4.50 0.60
CA MET A 70 19.89 -3.86 0.90
C MET A 70 18.73 -4.86 0.86
N LYS A 71 18.72 -5.78 -0.11
CA LYS A 71 17.70 -6.85 -0.18
C LYS A 71 17.79 -7.78 1.02
N GLU A 72 18.99 -8.12 1.47
CA GLU A 72 19.23 -8.92 2.67
C GLU A 72 18.77 -8.17 3.94
N GLN A 73 19.02 -6.86 4.03
CA GLN A 73 18.51 -6.01 5.11
C GLN A 73 16.97 -5.99 5.16
N LEU A 74 16.30 -5.85 4.01
CA LEU A 74 14.84 -5.91 3.92
C LEU A 74 14.28 -7.26 4.37
N GLN A 75 14.91 -8.38 3.96
CA GLN A 75 14.50 -9.71 4.38
C GLN A 75 14.69 -9.93 5.88
N ARG A 76 15.79 -9.44 6.46
CA ARG A 76 16.04 -9.51 7.90
C ARG A 76 14.98 -8.74 8.68
N LEU A 77 14.66 -7.52 8.24
CA LEU A 77 13.65 -6.69 8.87
C LEU A 77 12.25 -7.33 8.79
N GLN A 78 11.88 -7.87 7.63
CA GLN A 78 10.62 -8.58 7.44
C GLN A 78 10.50 -9.78 8.40
N LYS A 79 11.60 -10.52 8.61
CA LYS A 79 11.65 -11.64 9.57
C LYS A 79 11.52 -11.17 11.02
N GLN A 80 12.11 -10.03 11.38
CA GLN A 80 11.95 -9.46 12.73
C GLN A 80 10.49 -9.06 13.00
N MET A 81 9.80 -8.48 12.02
CA MET A 81 8.38 -8.12 12.16
C MET A 81 7.48 -9.35 12.35
N SER A 82 7.70 -10.43 11.59
CA SER A 82 6.89 -11.66 11.74
C SER A 82 7.10 -12.35 13.08
N GLN A 83 8.32 -12.29 13.64
CA GLN A 83 8.63 -12.83 14.96
C GLN A 83 7.95 -12.05 16.09
N LEU A 84 7.90 -10.72 16.00
CA LEU A 84 7.22 -9.87 16.99
C LEU A 84 5.70 -10.07 16.96
N LEU A 85 5.11 -10.16 15.77
CA LEU A 85 3.67 -10.45 15.63
C LEU A 85 3.32 -11.82 16.22
N THR A 86 4.15 -12.85 15.99
CA THR A 86 3.93 -14.19 16.56
C THR A 86 4.09 -14.21 18.09
N ARG A 87 5.05 -13.44 18.63
CA ARG A 87 5.23 -13.32 20.09
C ARG A 87 4.07 -12.62 20.78
N ASN A 88 3.50 -11.57 20.17
CA ASN A 88 2.36 -10.85 20.74
C ASN A 88 1.11 -11.74 20.84
N LEU A 89 0.93 -12.70 19.93
CA LEU A 89 -0.17 -13.67 20.01
C LEU A 89 0.01 -14.72 21.12
N ALA A 90 1.25 -15.03 21.52
CA ALA A 90 1.53 -16.00 22.58
C ALA A 90 1.49 -15.39 23.99
N ALA A 91 1.68 -14.07 24.12
CA ALA A 91 1.74 -13.37 25.41
C ALA A 91 0.36 -12.98 26.01
N GLU A 92 -0.74 -13.01 25.23
CA GLU A 92 -2.10 -12.73 25.73
C GLU A 92 -2.83 -13.96 26.32
N SER A 93 -2.13 -14.83 27.06
CA SER A 93 -2.74 -16.02 27.68
C SER A 93 -2.64 -16.10 29.21
N LYS A 94 -2.27 -15.01 29.90
CA LYS A 94 -2.37 -14.90 31.36
C LYS A 94 -2.69 -13.48 31.83
N SER A 95 -3.97 -13.13 31.92
CA SER A 95 -4.48 -12.24 32.98
C SER A 95 -5.98 -12.46 33.18
N THR A 96 -6.30 -13.24 34.21
CA THR A 96 -7.62 -13.32 34.80
C THR A 96 -7.88 -12.06 35.60
N THR A 97 -8.75 -11.17 35.12
CA THR A 97 -9.54 -10.32 36.02
C THR A 97 -11.00 -10.33 35.59
N ARG A 98 -11.80 -10.83 36.53
CA ARG A 98 -13.22 -11.16 36.47
C ARG A 98 -14.08 -9.90 36.31
N LEU A 99 -14.65 -9.68 35.13
CA LEU A 99 -15.92 -8.95 34.99
C LEU A 99 -16.85 -9.72 34.03
N LYS A 100 -17.80 -10.41 34.67
CA LYS A 100 -19.12 -10.85 34.20
C LYS A 100 -19.24 -11.24 32.71
N PRO A 101 -19.26 -12.55 32.38
CA PRO A 101 -19.70 -12.99 31.07
C PRO A 101 -21.21 -12.78 30.97
N SER A 102 -21.63 -11.73 30.27
CA SER A 102 -22.95 -11.72 29.65
C SER A 102 -22.89 -12.69 28.46
N PRO A 103 -23.95 -13.47 28.16
CA PRO A 103 -23.88 -14.54 27.17
C PRO A 103 -23.46 -13.98 25.80
N PRO A 104 -22.79 -14.76 24.94
CA PRO A 104 -22.66 -14.41 23.54
C PRO A 104 -24.05 -14.51 22.94
N GLN A 105 -24.82 -13.42 23.01
CA GLN A 105 -26.03 -13.30 22.23
C GLN A 105 -25.61 -13.32 20.77
N LYS A 106 -25.71 -14.50 20.17
CA LYS A 106 -25.80 -14.75 18.74
C LYS A 106 -27.02 -13.99 18.22
N SER A 107 -26.96 -12.68 18.21
CA SER A 107 -27.89 -11.86 17.47
C SER A 107 -27.45 -12.01 16.01
N SER A 108 -28.26 -12.67 15.21
CA SER A 108 -28.16 -12.85 13.75
C SER A 108 -28.24 -11.51 13.01
N THR A 109 -27.45 -10.53 13.44
CA THR A 109 -27.60 -9.12 13.11
C THR A 109 -26.31 -8.61 12.49
N LYS A 110 -26.46 -7.57 11.66
CA LYS A 110 -25.37 -6.94 10.90
C LYS A 110 -24.09 -6.77 11.74
N PRO A 111 -22.91 -7.09 11.18
CA PRO A 111 -21.63 -6.93 11.88
C PRO A 111 -21.45 -5.50 12.38
N LYS A 112 -21.15 -5.34 13.68
CA LYS A 112 -20.93 -4.04 14.32
C LYS A 112 -19.45 -3.64 14.30
N PRO A 113 -19.14 -2.33 14.40
CA PRO A 113 -17.78 -1.85 14.64
C PRO A 113 -17.19 -2.47 15.92
N TRP A 114 -15.96 -2.96 15.83
CA TRP A 114 -15.24 -3.56 16.97
C TRP A 114 -14.01 -2.74 17.40
N TYR A 115 -13.82 -1.57 16.76
CA TYR A 115 -12.65 -0.70 16.90
C TYR A 115 -13.08 0.71 17.34
N CYS A 116 -12.16 1.43 17.96
CA CYS A 116 -12.35 2.82 18.39
C CYS A 116 -12.32 3.79 17.20
N PHE A 117 -13.29 4.71 17.11
CA PHE A 117 -13.34 5.68 15.99
C PHE A 117 -12.32 6.82 16.11
N ASN A 118 -11.62 6.94 17.23
CA ASN A 118 -10.56 7.93 17.42
C ASN A 118 -9.17 7.39 17.04
N CYS A 119 -8.73 6.30 17.67
CA CYS A 119 -7.39 5.74 17.47
C CYS A 119 -7.35 4.48 16.59
N GLY A 120 -8.48 3.85 16.30
CA GLY A 120 -8.53 2.63 15.46
C GLY A 120 -8.14 1.33 16.17
N GLU A 121 -7.80 1.38 17.46
CA GLU A 121 -7.51 0.19 18.28
C GLU A 121 -8.79 -0.48 18.80
N ASP A 122 -8.67 -1.74 19.19
CA ASP A 122 -9.79 -2.55 19.66
C ASP A 122 -9.93 -2.46 21.20
N GLY A 123 -11.08 -2.89 21.75
CA GLY A 123 -11.30 -3.00 23.21
C GLY A 123 -11.88 -1.76 23.90
N HIS A 124 -12.01 -0.64 23.19
CA HIS A 124 -12.67 0.57 23.71
C HIS A 124 -13.34 1.37 22.59
N VAL A 125 -14.13 2.37 22.97
CA VAL A 125 -14.82 3.30 22.05
C VAL A 125 -14.29 4.72 22.23
N SER A 126 -14.59 5.62 21.30
CA SER A 126 -14.06 7.00 21.32
C SER A 126 -14.37 7.75 22.62
N SER A 127 -15.47 7.44 23.29
CA SER A 127 -15.84 8.08 24.57
C SER A 127 -14.88 7.74 25.72
N THR A 128 -14.18 6.61 25.66
CA THR A 128 -13.23 6.16 26.69
C THR A 128 -11.81 6.06 26.15
N CYS A 129 -11.51 6.77 25.05
CA CYS A 129 -10.22 6.70 24.37
C CYS A 129 -9.23 7.67 24.99
N THR A 130 -8.09 7.16 25.45
CA THR A 130 -6.94 7.94 25.93
C THR A 130 -5.82 8.06 24.89
N ASN A 131 -5.94 7.34 23.76
CA ASN A 131 -4.92 7.25 22.74
C ASN A 131 -4.98 8.41 21.74
N LYS A 132 -3.84 8.69 21.09
CA LYS A 132 -3.76 9.73 20.06
C LYS A 132 -4.61 9.35 18.85
N ALA A 133 -5.21 10.35 18.21
CA ALA A 133 -6.01 10.14 17.01
C ALA A 133 -5.17 9.54 15.88
N ASN A 134 -5.67 8.48 15.25
CA ASN A 134 -5.01 7.82 14.14
C ASN A 134 -6.01 7.61 12.98
N PRO A 135 -6.12 8.58 12.06
CA PRO A 135 -7.11 8.52 10.99
C PRO A 135 -6.84 7.38 10.00
N ILE A 136 -5.58 6.98 9.80
CA ILE A 136 -5.19 5.93 8.85
C ILE A 136 -5.74 4.58 9.33
N LEU A 137 -5.50 4.23 10.60
CA LEU A 137 -5.96 2.96 11.15
C LEU A 137 -7.49 2.89 11.22
N VAL A 138 -8.14 3.99 11.59
CA VAL A 138 -9.60 4.12 11.60
C VAL A 138 -10.19 3.90 10.21
N GLN A 139 -9.62 4.51 9.16
CA GLN A 139 -10.07 4.31 7.79
C GLN A 139 -9.90 2.86 7.33
N GLN A 140 -8.77 2.22 7.64
CA GLN A 140 -8.54 0.82 7.31
C GLN A 140 -9.58 -0.09 7.96
N LYS A 141 -9.82 0.07 9.27
CA LYS A 141 -10.82 -0.70 10.02
C LYS A 141 -12.24 -0.46 9.51
N LYS A 142 -12.58 0.78 9.11
CA LYS A 142 -13.86 1.14 8.48
C LYS A 142 -14.09 0.38 7.18
N THR A 143 -13.08 0.29 6.33
CA THR A 143 -13.14 -0.47 5.08
C THR A 143 -13.36 -1.96 5.36
N LEU A 144 -12.63 -2.53 6.32
CA LEU A 144 -12.81 -3.93 6.72
C LEU A 144 -14.21 -4.21 7.27
N LEU A 145 -14.76 -3.31 8.08
CA LEU A 145 -16.12 -3.44 8.58
C LEU A 145 -17.14 -3.46 7.44
N ARG A 146 -17.01 -2.54 6.48
CA ARG A 146 -17.89 -2.49 5.30
C ARG A 146 -17.83 -3.79 4.49
N GLN A 147 -16.64 -4.35 4.28
CA GLN A 147 -16.48 -5.65 3.60
C GLN A 147 -17.18 -6.78 4.36
N LYS A 148 -17.01 -6.84 5.69
CA LYS A 148 -17.70 -7.83 6.53
C LYS A 148 -19.22 -7.68 6.47
N GLN A 149 -19.72 -6.44 6.48
CA GLN A 149 -21.14 -6.15 6.36
C GLN A 149 -21.69 -6.55 5.00
N ALA A 150 -20.99 -6.22 3.91
CA ALA A 150 -21.37 -6.64 2.56
C ALA A 150 -21.42 -8.17 2.43
N ALA A 151 -20.40 -8.88 2.93
CA ALA A 151 -20.37 -10.33 2.92
C ALA A 151 -21.50 -10.95 3.78
N TRP A 152 -21.87 -10.29 4.88
CA TRP A 152 -23.03 -10.69 5.69
C TRP A 152 -24.33 -10.47 4.93
N GLU A 153 -24.50 -9.32 4.28
CA GLU A 153 -25.69 -9.01 3.48
C GLU A 153 -25.86 -9.99 2.32
N THR A 154 -24.79 -10.31 1.57
CA THR A 154 -24.84 -11.32 0.50
C THR A 154 -25.30 -12.69 1.02
N LYS A 155 -24.80 -13.13 2.18
CA LYS A 155 -25.19 -14.42 2.78
C LYS A 155 -26.64 -14.44 3.25
N HIS A 156 -27.15 -13.31 3.73
CA HIS A 156 -28.53 -13.17 4.20
C HIS A 156 -29.54 -12.80 3.10
N GLN A 157 -29.08 -12.42 1.91
CA GLN A 157 -29.90 -12.13 0.73
C GLN A 157 -30.16 -13.36 -0.15
N LEU A 158 -29.31 -14.39 -0.03
CA LEU A 158 -29.39 -15.66 -0.77
C LEU A 158 -30.22 -16.74 -0.08
N ASN A 159 -30.90 -16.39 1.02
CA ASN A 159 -31.68 -17.28 1.87
C ASN A 159 -33.08 -16.71 2.06
#